data_AF-A0A2N5X805-F1
#
_entry.id   AF-A0A2N5X805-F1
#
_cell.length_a   1.000
_cell.length_b   1.000
_cell.length_c   1.000
_cell.angle_alpha   90.00
_cell.angle_beta   90.00
_cell.angle_gamma   90.00
#
_symmetry.space_group_name_H-M   'P 1'
#
loop_
_entity.id
_entity.type
_entity.pdbx_description
1 polymer ?
#
loop_
_entity_poly.entity_id
_entity_poly.type
_entity_poly.pdbx_seq_one_letter_code
_entity_poly.pdbx_strand_id
1 'polypeptide(L)'
;MSRPTLQELANDAIKALQGGQHELARERFQNLLSGQEPGFEPARKNMQLWMGLAYACGNCNDSQGALKAVDHALTLQPRSAQALLFKADHLWHCKQEESAAAFYGALLQTCQSMASVPPELAAQLPRAEQRQRKIADQQLSFLQRELEALNLDGNKVSPRFGQALAISQGQKEFYAQQPSKFFFPELPHIQFFDPGQFKWSAGLQSATDLIKHELQQAIAQNIDFEPYLQESQVIPKTSSTDIWGSDDWGALYLWQDGELNTTVADRFPETVGIMSQLPLADIPGGSPNVLFSRLKPGTNIPPHHGFFNTRLICHLPLIVPENCGKLRVGNESRPWTEGELLIFDDSIEHEAWNHSDRDRIVLIFEIWRPELSIGECDAIRKLLQVIRSYSGKTGGAPQPLGQ
;
A
#
# COMPACT_ATOMS: atom_id res chain seq x y z
N MET A 1 37.73 24.88 -49.42
CA MET A 1 36.82 25.16 -48.29
C MET A 1 36.76 23.93 -47.42
N SER A 2 37.07 24.05 -46.12
CA SER A 2 36.99 22.92 -45.18
C SER A 2 35.55 22.43 -45.07
N ARG A 3 35.33 21.10 -45.03
CA ARG A 3 33.99 20.55 -44.79
C ARG A 3 33.50 20.99 -43.40
N PRO A 4 32.23 21.41 -43.27
CA PRO A 4 31.68 21.81 -41.98
C PRO A 4 31.70 20.63 -41.00
N THR A 5 32.00 20.93 -39.74
CA THR A 5 32.03 19.95 -38.66
C THR A 5 30.61 19.50 -38.28
N LEU A 6 30.51 18.33 -37.63
CA LEU A 6 29.21 17.83 -37.13
C LEU A 6 28.52 18.84 -36.20
N GLN A 7 29.28 19.52 -35.35
CA GLN A 7 28.76 20.52 -34.43
C GLN A 7 28.20 21.74 -35.17
N GLU A 8 28.87 22.20 -36.23
CA GLU A 8 28.39 23.32 -37.05
C GLU A 8 27.08 22.96 -37.76
N LEU A 9 26.99 21.75 -38.32
CA LEU A 9 25.79 21.25 -38.98
C LEU A 9 24.63 21.08 -37.98
N ALA A 10 24.89 20.56 -36.78
CA ALA A 10 23.88 20.43 -35.73
C ALA A 10 23.37 21.80 -35.25
N ASN A 11 24.27 22.75 -35.01
CA ASN A 11 23.91 24.12 -34.62
C ASN A 11 23.10 24.83 -35.71
N ASP A 12 23.41 24.59 -36.99
CA ASP A 12 22.69 25.14 -38.13
C ASP A 12 21.27 24.55 -38.26
N ALA A 13 21.10 23.25 -37.99
CA ALA A 13 19.77 22.62 -37.90
C ALA A 13 18.93 23.19 -36.74
N ILE A 14 19.54 23.36 -35.55
CA ILE A 14 18.88 23.94 -34.38
C ILE A 14 18.46 25.40 -34.63
N LYS A 15 19.33 26.20 -35.26
CA LYS A 15 19.01 27.59 -35.63
C LYS A 15 17.83 27.67 -36.61
N ALA A 16 17.78 26.79 -37.61
CA ALA A 16 16.64 26.73 -38.53
C ALA A 16 15.34 26.40 -37.80
N LEU A 17 15.38 25.46 -36.84
CA LEU A 17 14.22 25.09 -36.02
C LEU A 17 13.74 26.26 -35.16
N GLN A 18 14.65 26.93 -34.45
CA GLN A 18 14.35 28.10 -33.61
C GLN A 18 13.86 29.31 -34.42
N GLY A 19 14.35 29.46 -35.65
CA GLY A 19 13.94 30.51 -36.58
C GLY A 19 12.62 30.24 -37.32
N GLY A 20 11.90 29.15 -37.01
CA GLY A 20 10.63 28.81 -37.65
C GLY A 20 10.74 28.24 -39.07
N GLN A 21 11.96 27.94 -39.54
CA GLN A 21 12.22 27.38 -40.87
C GLN A 21 12.10 25.85 -40.81
N HIS A 22 10.89 25.35 -40.54
CA HIS A 22 10.64 23.96 -40.17
C HIS A 22 11.01 22.94 -41.27
N GLU A 23 10.75 23.25 -42.54
CA GLU A 23 11.12 22.37 -43.66
C GLU A 23 12.64 22.26 -43.80
N LEU A 24 13.35 23.39 -43.70
CA LEU A 24 14.80 23.44 -43.76
C LEU A 24 15.43 22.72 -42.55
N ALA A 25 14.87 22.92 -41.35
CA ALA A 25 15.30 22.22 -40.15
C ALA A 25 15.12 20.70 -40.31
N ARG A 26 13.98 20.25 -40.85
CA ARG A 26 13.69 18.84 -41.10
C ARG A 26 14.73 18.23 -42.02
N GLU A 27 15.01 18.88 -43.16
CA GLU A 27 16.00 18.40 -44.13
C GLU A 27 17.40 18.29 -43.49
N ARG A 28 17.82 19.32 -42.75
CA ARG A 28 19.13 19.35 -42.07
C ARG A 28 19.26 18.25 -41.03
N PHE A 29 18.25 18.04 -40.19
CA PHE A 29 18.25 16.93 -39.23
C PHE A 29 18.21 15.56 -39.92
N GLN A 30 17.42 15.39 -40.98
CA GLN A 30 17.38 14.14 -41.75
C GLN A 30 18.75 13.81 -42.35
N ASN A 31 19.43 14.79 -42.94
CA ASN A 31 20.77 14.61 -43.51
C ASN A 31 21.80 14.18 -42.44
N LEU A 32 21.74 14.81 -41.27
CA LEU A 32 22.59 14.44 -40.12
C LEU A 32 22.35 13.01 -39.63
N LEU A 33 21.08 12.57 -39.61
CA LEU A 33 20.68 11.31 -38.98
C LEU A 33 20.68 10.12 -39.96
N SER A 34 20.56 10.36 -41.26
CA SER A 34 20.60 9.35 -42.32
C SER A 34 21.99 9.10 -42.91
N GLY A 35 22.93 10.04 -42.74
CA GLY A 35 24.29 9.91 -43.26
C GLY A 35 25.00 8.67 -42.73
N GLN A 36 25.47 7.78 -43.61
CA GLN A 36 26.11 6.52 -43.22
C GLN A 36 27.61 6.63 -42.93
N GLU A 37 28.23 7.79 -43.18
CA GLU A 37 29.65 7.97 -42.88
C GLU A 37 29.93 7.86 -41.37
N PRO A 38 31.11 7.33 -40.95
CA PRO A 38 31.47 7.20 -39.55
C PRO A 38 31.41 8.52 -38.76
N GLY A 39 31.67 9.65 -39.42
CA GLY A 39 31.59 10.98 -38.81
C GLY A 39 30.21 11.40 -38.31
N PHE A 40 29.13 10.77 -38.80
CA PHE A 40 27.75 11.03 -38.36
C PHE A 40 27.25 10.05 -37.29
N GLU A 41 28.04 9.03 -36.93
CA GLU A 41 27.65 8.08 -35.87
C GLU A 41 27.32 8.77 -34.53
N PRO A 42 28.09 9.78 -34.06
CA PRO A 42 27.73 10.50 -32.84
C PRO A 42 26.38 11.21 -32.95
N ALA A 43 25.98 11.64 -34.16
CA ALA A 43 24.68 12.27 -34.39
C ALA A 43 23.53 11.29 -34.16
N ARG A 44 23.66 10.07 -34.69
CA ARG A 44 22.64 9.01 -34.55
C ARG A 44 22.48 8.51 -33.11
N LYS A 45 23.52 8.65 -32.28
CA LYS A 45 23.51 8.34 -30.85
C LYS A 45 23.08 9.53 -29.97
N ASN A 46 22.82 10.70 -30.57
CA ASN A 46 22.40 11.89 -29.85
C ASN A 46 20.87 12.03 -29.88
N MET A 47 20.26 11.74 -28.74
CA MET A 47 18.81 11.85 -28.54
C MET A 47 18.27 13.25 -28.87
N GLN A 48 19.00 14.33 -28.58
CA GLN A 48 18.52 15.69 -28.81
C GLN A 48 18.40 16.05 -30.30
N LEU A 49 19.22 15.42 -31.16
CA LEU A 49 19.08 15.59 -32.61
C LEU A 49 17.85 14.87 -33.15
N TRP A 50 17.53 13.70 -32.60
CA TRP A 50 16.28 12.99 -32.90
C TRP A 50 15.05 13.77 -32.42
N MET A 51 15.12 14.39 -31.25
CA MET A 51 14.07 15.31 -30.78
C MET A 51 13.93 16.52 -31.70
N GLY A 52 15.05 17.11 -32.14
CA GLY A 52 15.05 18.19 -33.12
C GLY A 52 14.34 17.82 -34.42
N LEU A 53 14.62 16.62 -34.96
CA LEU A 53 13.91 16.08 -36.11
C LEU A 53 12.41 15.89 -35.83
N ALA A 54 12.06 15.35 -34.66
CA ALA A 54 10.68 15.12 -34.28
C ALA A 54 9.87 16.43 -34.25
N TYR A 55 10.41 17.48 -33.63
CA TYR A 55 9.82 18.83 -33.65
C TYR A 55 9.73 19.40 -35.07
N ALA A 56 10.77 19.26 -35.89
CA ALA A 56 10.76 19.76 -37.27
C ALA A 56 9.68 19.06 -38.13
N CYS A 57 9.59 17.73 -38.05
CA CYS A 57 8.53 16.96 -38.71
C CYS A 57 7.13 17.34 -38.21
N GLY A 58 6.96 17.47 -36.89
CA GLY A 58 5.68 17.85 -36.28
C GLY A 58 5.18 19.20 -36.76
N ASN A 59 6.06 20.21 -36.83
CA ASN A 59 5.71 21.53 -37.36
C ASN A 59 5.48 21.55 -38.88
N CYS A 60 5.98 20.55 -39.62
CA CYS A 60 5.68 20.34 -41.04
C CYS A 60 4.40 19.53 -41.28
N ASN A 61 3.61 19.22 -40.24
CA ASN A 61 2.48 18.29 -40.29
C ASN A 61 2.85 16.87 -40.80
N ASP A 62 4.12 16.48 -40.69
CA ASP A 62 4.59 15.13 -41.00
C ASP A 62 4.52 14.26 -39.75
N SER A 63 3.32 13.76 -39.46
CA SER A 63 3.07 12.98 -38.25
C SER A 63 3.84 11.67 -38.21
N GLN A 64 3.99 11.01 -39.36
CA GLN A 64 4.72 9.74 -39.43
C GLN A 64 6.22 9.95 -39.19
N GLY A 65 6.81 11.01 -39.76
CA GLY A 65 8.18 11.39 -39.51
C GLY A 65 8.43 11.79 -38.05
N ALA A 66 7.50 12.54 -37.46
CA ALA A 66 7.60 12.97 -36.06
C ALA A 66 7.58 11.77 -35.10
N LEU A 67 6.66 10.83 -35.30
CA LEU A 67 6.56 9.61 -34.48
C LEU A 67 7.80 8.70 -34.64
N LYS A 68 8.28 8.48 -35.86
CA LYS A 68 9.51 7.70 -36.10
C LYS A 68 10.72 8.32 -35.42
N ALA A 69 10.86 9.66 -35.50
CA ALA A 69 11.98 10.36 -34.90
C ALA A 69 11.96 10.29 -33.36
N VAL A 70 10.80 10.49 -32.73
CA VAL A 70 10.68 10.37 -31.26
C VAL A 70 10.81 8.93 -30.78
N ASP A 71 10.41 7.93 -31.58
CA ASP A 71 10.65 6.51 -31.26
C ASP A 71 12.13 6.16 -31.21
N HIS A 72 12.93 6.71 -32.13
CA HIS A 72 14.38 6.60 -32.06
C HIS A 72 14.96 7.32 -30.84
N ALA A 73 14.47 8.51 -30.51
CA ALA A 73 14.87 9.24 -29.30
C ALA A 73 14.60 8.42 -28.02
N LEU A 74 13.43 7.78 -27.92
CA LEU A 74 13.05 6.91 -26.81
C LEU A 74 13.82 5.60 -26.79
N THR A 75 14.30 5.10 -27.94
CA THR A 75 15.21 3.94 -27.97
C THR A 75 16.55 4.27 -27.31
N LEU A 76 17.05 5.50 -27.51
CA LEU A 76 18.29 5.97 -26.88
C LEU A 76 18.09 6.30 -25.39
N GLN A 77 16.97 6.91 -25.04
CA GLN A 77 16.64 7.31 -23.68
C GLN A 77 15.15 7.03 -23.36
N PRO A 78 14.81 5.80 -22.90
CA PRO A 78 13.42 5.39 -22.69
C PRO A 78 12.65 6.21 -21.65
N ARG A 79 13.36 6.77 -20.67
CA ARG A 79 12.81 7.60 -19.58
C ARG A 79 12.99 9.09 -19.81
N SER A 80 13.17 9.54 -21.07
CA SER A 80 13.18 10.97 -21.35
C SER A 80 11.77 11.54 -21.22
N ALA A 81 11.53 12.33 -20.17
CA ALA A 81 10.27 13.00 -19.97
C ALA A 81 9.87 13.92 -21.14
N GLN A 82 10.85 14.60 -21.76
CA GLN A 82 10.61 15.45 -22.93
C GLN A 82 10.12 14.64 -24.14
N ALA A 83 10.73 13.48 -24.40
CA ALA A 83 10.36 12.62 -25.52
C ALA A 83 9.00 11.93 -25.28
N LEU A 84 8.75 11.47 -24.05
CA LEU A 84 7.46 10.90 -23.64
C LEU A 84 6.32 11.91 -23.80
N LEU A 85 6.51 13.15 -23.33
CA LEU A 85 5.53 14.21 -23.49
C LEU A 85 5.26 14.53 -24.97
N PHE A 86 6.32 14.71 -25.76
CA PHE A 86 6.17 15.00 -27.19
C PHE A 86 5.38 13.90 -27.90
N LYS A 87 5.73 12.63 -27.67
CA LYS A 87 5.04 11.49 -28.28
C LYS A 87 3.57 11.43 -27.84
N ALA A 88 3.29 11.62 -26.55
CA ALA A 88 1.93 11.61 -26.03
C ALA A 88 1.06 12.72 -26.65
N ASP A 89 1.59 13.95 -26.72
CA ASP A 89 0.91 15.08 -27.37
C ASP A 89 0.67 14.81 -28.86
N HIS A 90 1.66 14.27 -29.56
CA HIS A 90 1.55 14.00 -30.97
C HIS A 90 0.51 12.91 -31.28
N LEU A 91 0.50 11.83 -30.51
CA LEU A 91 -0.51 10.76 -30.61
C LEU A 91 -1.92 11.30 -30.31
N TRP A 92 -2.04 12.18 -29.32
CA TRP A 92 -3.29 12.86 -28.99
C TRP A 92 -3.82 13.67 -30.18
N HIS A 93 -2.98 14.47 -30.82
CA HIS A 93 -3.35 15.23 -32.02
C HIS A 93 -3.72 14.32 -33.20
N CYS A 94 -3.10 13.14 -33.29
CA CYS A 94 -3.44 12.13 -34.29
C CYS A 94 -4.70 11.30 -33.95
N LYS A 95 -5.44 11.65 -32.88
CA LYS A 95 -6.61 10.91 -32.37
C LYS A 95 -6.32 9.47 -31.95
N GLN A 96 -5.06 9.15 -31.65
CA GLN A 96 -4.64 7.87 -31.07
C GLN A 96 -4.64 7.99 -29.55
N GLU A 97 -5.81 8.28 -28.97
CA GLU A 97 -5.96 8.70 -27.57
C GLU A 97 -5.52 7.61 -26.56
N GLU A 98 -5.78 6.32 -26.84
CA GLU A 98 -5.35 5.22 -25.98
C GLU A 98 -3.83 5.09 -25.92
N SER A 99 -3.17 5.14 -27.08
CA SER A 99 -1.71 5.14 -27.14
C SER A 99 -1.14 6.38 -26.44
N ALA A 100 -1.76 7.55 -26.64
CA ALA A 100 -1.36 8.78 -25.95
C ALA A 100 -1.44 8.63 -24.42
N ALA A 101 -2.51 8.04 -23.88
CA ALA A 101 -2.69 7.79 -22.45
C ALA A 101 -1.57 6.93 -21.85
N ALA A 102 -1.11 5.90 -22.56
CA ALA A 102 0.02 5.08 -22.13
C ALA A 102 1.32 5.90 -21.99
N PHE A 103 1.60 6.80 -22.95
CA PHE A 103 2.78 7.68 -22.89
C PHE A 103 2.65 8.78 -21.83
N TYR A 104 1.44 9.32 -21.57
CA TYR A 104 1.21 10.20 -20.43
C TYR A 104 1.45 9.48 -19.10
N GLY A 105 1.01 8.23 -18.95
CA GLY A 105 1.29 7.43 -17.76
C GLY A 105 2.78 7.22 -17.53
N ALA A 106 3.52 6.84 -18.58
CA ALA A 106 4.98 6.70 -18.50
C ALA A 106 5.69 8.02 -18.16
N LEU A 107 5.20 9.15 -18.68
CA LEU A 107 5.70 10.48 -18.34
C LEU A 107 5.51 10.78 -16.84
N LEU A 108 4.31 10.56 -16.30
CA LEU A 108 3.98 10.87 -14.91
C LEU A 108 4.80 10.01 -13.96
N GLN A 109 4.92 8.70 -14.24
CA GLN A 109 5.78 7.79 -13.48
C GLN A 109 7.25 8.22 -13.52
N THR A 110 7.73 8.65 -14.68
CA THR A 110 9.10 9.18 -14.82
C THR A 110 9.28 10.40 -13.93
N CYS A 111 8.35 11.36 -13.97
CA CYS A 111 8.41 12.60 -13.19
C CYS A 111 8.34 12.35 -11.68
N GLN A 112 7.55 11.36 -11.23
CA GLN A 112 7.49 10.98 -9.81
C GLN A 112 8.83 10.47 -9.28
N SER A 113 9.65 9.85 -10.13
CA SER A 113 10.98 9.35 -9.75
C SER A 113 12.10 10.40 -9.84
N MET A 114 11.80 11.62 -10.30
CA MET A 114 12.78 12.69 -10.45
C MET A 114 12.96 13.47 -9.13
N ALA A 115 14.21 13.78 -8.79
CA ALA A 115 14.51 14.63 -7.62
C ALA A 115 13.98 16.07 -7.77
N SER A 116 13.92 16.57 -9.01
CA SER A 116 13.35 17.88 -9.34
C SER A 116 12.84 17.87 -10.78
N VAL A 117 11.58 18.26 -10.97
CA VAL A 117 10.95 18.37 -12.30
C VAL A 117 11.20 19.77 -12.87
N PRO A 118 11.70 19.92 -14.11
CA PRO A 118 11.88 21.22 -14.75
C PRO A 118 10.58 22.03 -14.81
N PRO A 119 10.59 23.36 -14.57
CA PRO A 119 9.37 24.18 -14.50
C PRO A 119 8.50 24.13 -15.77
N GLU A 120 9.14 24.13 -16.95
CA GLU A 120 8.45 24.03 -18.24
C GLU A 120 7.66 22.72 -18.37
N LEU A 121 8.23 21.62 -17.87
CA LEU A 121 7.59 20.32 -17.86
C LEU A 121 6.48 20.25 -16.80
N ALA A 122 6.76 20.78 -15.61
CA ALA A 122 5.79 20.84 -14.51
C ALA A 122 4.49 21.57 -14.94
N ALA A 123 4.60 22.63 -15.74
CA ALA A 123 3.45 23.35 -16.29
C ALA A 123 2.56 22.50 -17.22
N GLN A 124 3.10 21.42 -17.82
CA GLN A 124 2.36 20.54 -18.74
C GLN A 124 1.75 19.31 -18.02
N LEU A 125 2.22 18.97 -16.81
CA LEU A 125 1.76 17.79 -16.09
C LEU A 125 0.26 17.79 -15.79
N PRO A 126 -0.38 18.89 -15.33
CA PRO A 126 -1.82 18.89 -15.08
C PRO A 126 -2.65 18.54 -16.33
N ARG A 127 -2.19 18.98 -17.52
CA ARG A 127 -2.83 18.66 -18.80
C ARG A 127 -2.62 17.20 -19.18
N ALA A 128 -1.42 16.66 -18.96
CA ALA A 128 -1.12 15.25 -19.18
C ALA A 128 -1.99 14.35 -18.28
N GLU A 129 -2.10 14.68 -16.99
CA GLU A 129 -2.97 13.99 -16.03
C GLU A 129 -4.43 14.05 -16.45
N GLN A 130 -4.93 15.22 -16.83
CA GLN A 130 -6.32 15.38 -17.28
C GLN A 130 -6.63 14.51 -18.50
N ARG A 131 -5.72 14.48 -19.49
CA ARG A 131 -5.88 13.67 -20.70
C ARG A 131 -5.84 12.18 -20.38
N GLN A 132 -4.91 11.75 -19.55
CA GLN A 132 -4.83 10.36 -19.10
C GLN A 132 -6.11 9.94 -18.36
N ARG A 133 -6.59 10.76 -17.41
CA ARG A 133 -7.83 10.52 -16.67
C ARG A 133 -9.04 10.43 -17.60
N LYS A 134 -9.17 11.34 -18.57
CA LYS A 134 -10.25 11.30 -19.56
C LYS A 134 -10.33 9.94 -20.27
N ILE A 135 -9.19 9.37 -20.68
CA ILE A 135 -9.17 8.07 -21.36
C ILE A 135 -9.48 6.93 -20.40
N ALA A 136 -8.94 6.96 -19.18
CA ALA A 136 -9.28 6.00 -18.15
C ALA A 136 -10.79 5.99 -17.85
N ASP A 137 -11.41 7.17 -17.72
CA ASP A 137 -12.85 7.32 -17.48
C ASP A 137 -13.70 6.77 -18.64
N GLN A 138 -13.26 7.00 -19.88
CA GLN A 138 -13.93 6.45 -21.07
C GLN A 138 -13.84 4.93 -21.13
N GLN A 139 -12.67 4.36 -20.84
CA GLN A 139 -12.47 2.91 -20.78
C GLN A 139 -13.29 2.29 -19.65
N LEU A 140 -13.31 2.91 -18.48
CA LEU A 140 -14.13 2.49 -17.35
C LEU A 140 -15.62 2.50 -17.70
N SER A 141 -16.10 3.58 -18.32
CA SER A 141 -17.50 3.72 -18.76
C SER A 141 -17.87 2.68 -19.81
N PHE A 142 -16.97 2.37 -20.75
CA PHE A 142 -17.16 1.30 -21.71
C PHE A 142 -17.27 -0.05 -21.01
N LEU A 143 -16.31 -0.39 -20.15
CA LEU A 143 -16.30 -1.64 -19.39
C LEU A 143 -17.58 -1.81 -18.54
N GLN A 144 -18.03 -0.76 -17.85
CA GLN A 144 -19.26 -0.80 -17.06
C GLN A 144 -20.49 -1.12 -17.92
N ARG A 145 -20.65 -0.46 -19.06
CA ARG A 145 -21.77 -0.73 -19.98
C ARG A 145 -21.75 -2.15 -20.53
N GLU A 146 -20.58 -2.66 -20.91
CA GLU A 146 -20.45 -4.03 -21.42
C GLU A 146 -20.74 -5.07 -20.32
N LEU A 147 -20.29 -4.83 -19.09
CA LEU A 147 -20.61 -5.70 -17.96
C LEU A 147 -22.10 -5.70 -17.63
N GLU A 148 -22.75 -4.53 -17.68
CA GLU A 148 -24.21 -4.41 -17.54
C GLU A 148 -24.95 -5.15 -18.65
N ALA A 149 -24.51 -5.00 -19.91
CA ALA A 149 -25.09 -5.72 -21.04
C ALA A 149 -24.95 -7.25 -20.92
N LEU A 150 -23.87 -7.72 -20.29
CA LEU A 150 -23.63 -9.12 -19.98
C LEU A 150 -24.33 -9.59 -18.68
N ASN A 151 -25.06 -8.71 -17.97
CA ASN A 151 -25.61 -8.98 -16.64
C ASN A 151 -24.54 -9.44 -15.61
N LEU A 152 -23.30 -9.02 -15.79
CA LEU A 152 -22.18 -9.34 -14.91
C LEU A 152 -22.06 -8.29 -13.80
N ASP A 153 -22.88 -8.44 -12.75
CA ASP A 153 -22.66 -7.74 -11.49
C ASP A 153 -21.63 -8.50 -10.65
N GLY A 154 -20.45 -7.89 -10.48
CA GLY A 154 -19.33 -8.54 -9.82
C GLY A 154 -19.65 -9.07 -8.41
N ASN A 155 -20.46 -8.31 -7.65
CA ASN A 155 -20.85 -8.70 -6.29
C ASN A 155 -21.90 -9.82 -6.28
N LYS A 156 -22.70 -9.97 -7.34
CA LYS A 156 -23.62 -11.10 -7.49
C LYS A 156 -22.89 -12.40 -7.85
N VAL A 157 -21.74 -12.32 -8.52
CA VAL A 157 -20.90 -13.50 -8.79
C VAL A 157 -20.23 -13.97 -7.50
N SER A 158 -19.42 -13.09 -6.88
CA SER A 158 -18.88 -13.30 -5.54
C SER A 158 -18.21 -12.00 -5.04
N PRO A 159 -18.10 -11.79 -3.71
CA PRO A 159 -17.37 -10.65 -3.17
C PRO A 159 -15.93 -10.53 -3.71
N ARG A 160 -15.24 -11.65 -3.90
CA ARG A 160 -13.86 -11.70 -4.43
C ARG A 160 -13.78 -11.24 -5.89
N PHE A 161 -14.75 -11.62 -6.72
CA PHE A 161 -14.79 -11.18 -8.11
C PHE A 161 -15.12 -9.69 -8.22
N GLY A 162 -16.04 -9.18 -7.38
CA GLY A 162 -16.27 -7.75 -7.25
C GLY A 162 -15.02 -6.96 -6.86
N GLN A 163 -14.21 -7.47 -5.93
CA GLN A 163 -12.91 -6.88 -5.59
C GLN A 163 -11.93 -6.90 -6.77
N ALA A 164 -11.83 -8.02 -7.49
CA ALA A 164 -10.95 -8.12 -8.66
C ALA A 164 -11.29 -7.09 -9.74
N LEU A 165 -12.58 -6.86 -10.00
CA LEU A 165 -13.04 -5.83 -10.92
C LEU A 165 -12.72 -4.41 -10.44
N ALA A 166 -12.93 -4.12 -9.16
CA ALA A 166 -12.60 -2.81 -8.60
C ALA A 166 -11.09 -2.51 -8.65
N ILE A 167 -10.24 -3.52 -8.45
CA ILE A 167 -8.78 -3.40 -8.58
C ILE A 167 -8.38 -3.17 -10.05
N SER A 168 -8.95 -3.92 -11.00
CA SER A 168 -8.62 -3.73 -12.43
C SER A 168 -9.06 -2.35 -12.97
N GLN A 169 -10.06 -1.75 -12.31
CA GLN A 169 -10.56 -0.40 -12.59
C GLN A 169 -9.84 0.71 -11.81
N GLY A 170 -8.86 0.38 -10.97
CA GLY A 170 -8.14 1.35 -10.13
C GLY A 170 -8.97 2.00 -9.02
N GLN A 171 -10.15 1.46 -8.71
CA GLN A 171 -11.02 1.93 -7.62
C GLN A 171 -10.59 1.38 -6.25
N LYS A 172 -9.90 0.25 -6.26
CA LYS A 172 -9.31 -0.40 -5.08
C LYS A 172 -7.86 -0.75 -5.35
N GLU A 173 -7.09 -0.85 -4.29
CA GLU A 173 -5.67 -1.23 -4.36
C GLU A 173 -5.46 -2.68 -3.93
N PHE A 174 -4.40 -3.32 -4.39
CA PHE A 174 -3.98 -4.61 -3.84
C PHE A 174 -3.12 -4.38 -2.60
N TYR A 175 -3.60 -4.83 -1.44
CA TYR A 175 -2.85 -4.76 -0.19
C TYR A 175 -2.15 -6.10 0.08
N ALA A 176 -0.82 -6.09 0.03
CA ALA A 176 0.00 -7.23 0.40
C ALA A 176 0.18 -7.34 1.94
N GLN A 177 0.48 -8.55 2.41
CA GLN A 177 0.96 -8.79 3.77
C GLN A 177 2.40 -8.25 3.87
N GLN A 178 2.68 -7.42 4.87
CA GLN A 178 3.97 -6.78 5.14
C GLN A 178 4.33 -6.90 6.63
N PRO A 179 4.47 -8.13 7.19
CA PRO A 179 4.86 -8.31 8.58
C PRO A 179 6.27 -7.79 8.83
N SER A 180 6.48 -7.14 9.96
CA SER A 180 7.75 -6.47 10.27
C SER A 180 8.84 -7.37 10.88
N LYS A 181 8.50 -8.58 11.38
CA LYS A 181 9.47 -9.49 12.04
C LYS A 181 9.65 -10.81 11.30
N PHE A 182 8.57 -11.47 10.90
CA PHE A 182 8.66 -12.77 10.21
C PHE A 182 7.54 -12.94 9.18
N PHE A 183 7.94 -13.31 7.97
CA PHE A 183 7.06 -13.56 6.84
C PHE A 183 7.05 -15.06 6.52
N PHE A 184 5.87 -15.66 6.60
CA PHE A 184 5.61 -17.02 6.16
C PHE A 184 4.99 -17.00 4.75
N PRO A 185 5.60 -17.66 3.76
CA PRO A 185 5.16 -17.57 2.36
C PRO A 185 3.85 -18.33 2.11
N GLU A 186 3.24 -18.08 0.95
CA GLU A 186 2.08 -18.83 0.42
C GLU A 186 0.78 -18.76 1.24
N LEU A 187 0.71 -17.86 2.22
CA LEU A 187 -0.53 -17.53 2.94
C LEU A 187 -1.39 -16.55 2.14
N PRO A 188 -2.73 -16.72 2.11
CA PRO A 188 -3.60 -15.86 1.32
C PRO A 188 -3.76 -14.47 1.95
N HIS A 189 -3.77 -13.43 1.10
CA HIS A 189 -3.99 -12.03 1.49
C HIS A 189 -5.48 -11.76 1.75
N ILE A 190 -5.97 -12.14 2.93
CA ILE A 190 -7.36 -11.97 3.34
C ILE A 190 -7.43 -10.86 4.39
N GLN A 191 -8.13 -9.77 4.07
CA GLN A 191 -8.25 -8.60 4.95
C GLN A 191 -9.04 -8.95 6.22
N PHE A 192 -10.24 -9.49 6.05
CA PHE A 192 -11.11 -9.93 7.14
C PHE A 192 -11.57 -11.36 6.89
N PHE A 193 -11.50 -12.18 7.93
CA PHE A 193 -12.05 -13.52 7.94
C PHE A 193 -13.50 -13.49 8.44
N ASP A 194 -14.31 -14.40 7.92
CA ASP A 194 -15.67 -14.62 8.41
C ASP A 194 -15.60 -15.41 9.74
N PRO A 195 -16.08 -14.87 10.87
CA PRO A 195 -16.12 -15.59 12.14
C PRO A 195 -16.82 -16.96 12.03
N GLY A 196 -17.77 -17.14 11.12
CA GLY A 196 -18.47 -18.41 10.88
C GLY A 196 -17.56 -19.56 10.42
N GLN A 197 -16.35 -19.25 9.94
CA GLN A 197 -15.34 -20.26 9.59
C GLN A 197 -14.71 -20.92 10.83
N PHE A 198 -14.82 -20.28 12.00
CA PHE A 198 -14.20 -20.72 13.24
C PHE A 198 -15.25 -21.31 14.18
N LYS A 199 -15.16 -22.60 14.49
CA LYS A 199 -16.16 -23.31 15.32
C LYS A 199 -16.35 -22.72 16.72
N TRP A 200 -15.33 -22.06 17.27
CA TRP A 200 -15.35 -21.45 18.59
C TRP A 200 -16.00 -20.06 18.63
N SER A 201 -16.19 -19.40 17.47
CA SER A 201 -16.59 -17.99 17.41
C SER A 201 -17.97 -17.74 18.02
N ALA A 202 -18.97 -18.56 17.67
CA ALA A 202 -20.32 -18.43 18.18
C ALA A 202 -20.40 -18.58 19.71
N GLY A 203 -19.62 -19.50 20.28
CA GLY A 203 -19.51 -19.69 21.72
C GLY A 203 -18.91 -18.46 22.42
N LEU A 204 -17.83 -17.91 21.87
CA LEU A 204 -17.20 -16.69 22.40
C LEU A 204 -18.13 -15.48 22.32
N GLN A 205 -18.81 -15.26 21.19
CA GLN A 205 -19.78 -14.16 21.05
C GLN A 205 -20.95 -14.30 22.03
N SER A 206 -21.38 -15.53 22.33
CA SER A 206 -22.43 -15.79 23.33
C SER A 206 -21.97 -15.52 24.76
N ALA A 207 -20.66 -15.53 25.02
CA ALA A 207 -20.06 -15.21 26.32
C ALA A 207 -19.73 -13.72 26.50
N THR A 208 -20.09 -12.86 25.54
CA THR A 208 -19.79 -11.41 25.56
C THR A 208 -20.23 -10.74 26.85
N ASP A 209 -21.47 -10.97 27.29
CA ASP A 209 -22.01 -10.33 28.50
C ASP A 209 -21.24 -10.73 29.76
N LEU A 210 -20.78 -11.97 29.83
CA LEU A 210 -19.98 -12.47 30.95
C LEU A 210 -18.62 -11.78 31.02
N ILE A 211 -17.91 -11.73 29.88
CA ILE A 211 -16.60 -11.07 29.75
C ILE A 211 -16.74 -9.57 30.05
N LYS A 212 -17.77 -8.93 29.50
CA LYS A 212 -18.09 -7.51 29.73
C LYS A 212 -18.37 -7.24 31.21
N HIS A 213 -19.05 -8.16 31.90
CA HIS A 213 -19.34 -8.03 33.32
C HIS A 213 -18.06 -8.05 34.17
N GLU A 214 -17.13 -8.99 33.94
CA GLU A 214 -15.84 -9.00 34.64
C GLU A 214 -15.05 -7.71 34.41
N LEU A 215 -15.03 -7.21 33.16
CA LEU A 215 -14.40 -5.93 32.82
C LEU A 215 -15.02 -4.76 33.58
N GLN A 216 -16.36 -4.67 33.62
CA GLN A 216 -17.04 -3.59 34.34
C GLN A 216 -16.79 -3.65 35.85
N GLN A 217 -16.77 -4.84 36.44
CA GLN A 217 -16.39 -5.02 37.85
C GLN A 217 -14.95 -4.58 38.09
N ALA A 218 -14.03 -4.95 37.19
CA ALA A 218 -12.63 -4.60 37.32
C ALA A 218 -12.41 -3.08 37.24
N ILE A 219 -13.09 -2.40 36.31
CA ILE A 219 -13.09 -0.93 36.18
C ILE A 219 -13.66 -0.28 37.44
N ALA A 220 -14.78 -0.78 37.98
CA ALA A 220 -15.40 -0.23 39.20
C ALA A 220 -14.49 -0.35 40.44
N GLN A 221 -13.56 -1.31 40.42
CA GLN A 221 -12.53 -1.52 41.43
C GLN A 221 -11.19 -0.82 41.08
N ASN A 222 -11.21 0.14 40.14
CA ASN A 222 -10.05 0.94 39.70
C ASN A 222 -8.90 0.08 39.15
N ILE A 223 -9.18 -0.82 38.21
CA ILE A 223 -8.11 -1.43 37.42
C ILE A 223 -7.49 -0.41 36.46
N ASP A 224 -6.17 -0.35 36.42
CA ASP A 224 -5.44 0.55 35.54
C ASP A 224 -5.18 -0.11 34.18
N PHE A 225 -5.26 0.70 33.13
CA PHE A 225 -4.79 0.35 31.79
C PHE A 225 -3.41 0.98 31.61
N GLU A 226 -2.43 0.18 31.23
CA GLU A 226 -1.10 0.66 30.88
C GLU A 226 -1.07 1.14 29.42
N PRO A 227 -0.18 2.07 29.03
CA PRO A 227 -0.03 2.42 27.61
C PRO A 227 0.26 1.19 26.74
N TYR A 228 -0.49 1.00 25.65
CA TYR A 228 -0.38 -0.17 24.78
C TYR A 228 0.98 -0.27 24.08
N LEU A 229 1.52 0.87 23.63
CA LEU A 229 2.88 0.98 23.12
C LEU A 229 3.77 1.57 24.20
N GLN A 230 4.53 0.72 24.88
CA GLN A 230 5.54 1.18 25.84
C GLN A 230 6.75 1.75 25.09
N GLU A 231 7.24 2.91 25.55
CA GLU A 231 8.40 3.58 24.94
C GLU A 231 9.65 2.70 25.09
N SER A 232 10.11 2.05 24.02
CA SER A 232 11.40 1.37 24.05
C SER A 232 12.52 2.40 23.92
N GLN A 233 13.34 2.55 24.97
CA GLN A 233 14.46 3.53 25.02
C GLN A 233 15.59 3.25 24.01
N VAL A 234 15.47 2.24 23.13
CA VAL A 234 16.58 1.66 22.35
C VAL A 234 16.38 1.80 20.83
N ILE A 235 15.21 2.25 20.34
CA ILE A 235 14.96 2.38 18.90
C ILE A 235 14.90 3.87 18.51
N PRO A 236 15.67 4.33 17.49
CA PRO A 236 15.60 5.72 17.02
C PRO A 236 14.22 6.04 16.46
N LYS A 237 13.65 7.19 16.86
CA LYS A 237 12.40 7.74 16.29
C LYS A 237 12.57 7.98 14.79
N THR A 238 11.93 7.17 13.94
CA THR A 238 12.01 7.31 12.47
C THR A 238 10.79 7.97 11.85
N SER A 239 9.71 8.23 12.60
CA SER A 239 8.53 8.96 12.10
C SER A 239 7.92 9.87 13.17
N SER A 240 7.17 10.88 12.72
CA SER A 240 6.65 11.99 13.54
C SER A 240 5.15 11.89 13.85
N THR A 241 4.56 10.69 13.76
CA THR A 241 3.10 10.44 13.84
C THR A 241 2.75 9.46 14.97
N ASP A 242 3.44 9.63 16.08
CA ASP A 242 3.85 8.52 16.92
C ASP A 242 2.98 8.48 18.20
N ILE A 243 2.07 7.50 18.29
CA ILE A 243 1.18 7.22 19.45
C ILE A 243 1.93 6.54 20.63
N TRP A 244 3.26 6.44 20.57
CA TRP A 244 4.08 5.80 21.60
C TRP A 244 3.87 6.46 22.96
N GLY A 245 3.62 5.64 23.99
CA GLY A 245 3.46 6.11 25.36
C GLY A 245 2.24 6.99 25.64
N SER A 246 1.27 7.09 24.71
CA SER A 246 0.05 7.86 24.96
C SER A 246 -0.93 7.06 25.84
N ASP A 247 -1.42 7.70 26.91
CA ASP A 247 -2.52 7.21 27.74
C ASP A 247 -3.85 7.08 26.98
N ASP A 248 -3.91 7.59 25.75
CA ASP A 248 -5.12 7.56 24.91
C ASP A 248 -5.38 6.19 24.28
N TRP A 249 -4.37 5.31 24.29
CA TRP A 249 -4.49 3.91 23.90
C TRP A 249 -3.97 3.00 25.02
N GLY A 250 -4.90 2.55 25.86
CA GLY A 250 -4.61 1.71 27.03
C GLY A 250 -4.78 0.22 26.76
N ALA A 251 -3.98 -0.57 27.45
CA ALA A 251 -3.94 -2.02 27.43
C ALA A 251 -4.07 -2.59 28.85
N LEU A 252 -4.88 -3.62 29.00
CA LEU A 252 -4.94 -4.43 30.20
C LEU A 252 -4.70 -5.89 29.82
N TYR A 253 -3.46 -6.35 29.98
CA TYR A 253 -3.02 -7.68 29.55
C TYR A 253 -3.45 -8.77 30.53
N LEU A 254 -4.18 -9.76 30.02
CA LEU A 254 -4.37 -11.06 30.66
C LEU A 254 -3.21 -11.99 30.33
N TRP A 255 -2.83 -12.07 29.04
CA TRP A 255 -1.60 -12.69 28.58
C TRP A 255 -0.77 -11.64 27.85
N GLN A 256 0.53 -11.58 28.16
CA GLN A 256 1.48 -10.73 27.47
C GLN A 256 2.66 -11.57 27.01
N ASP A 257 2.96 -11.53 25.72
CA ASP A 257 4.08 -12.28 25.13
C ASP A 257 4.07 -13.79 25.45
N GLY A 258 2.87 -14.37 25.61
CA GLY A 258 2.65 -15.77 25.96
C GLY A 258 2.62 -16.10 27.46
N GLU A 259 2.93 -15.13 28.33
CA GLU A 259 2.91 -15.32 29.78
C GLU A 259 1.59 -14.81 30.39
N LEU A 260 0.98 -15.59 31.27
CA LEU A 260 -0.23 -15.21 31.99
C LEU A 260 0.11 -14.18 33.09
N ASN A 261 -0.49 -13.00 33.04
CA ASN A 261 -0.39 -12.01 34.10
C ASN A 261 -1.35 -12.38 35.24
N THR A 262 -0.88 -13.20 36.18
CA THR A 262 -1.71 -13.72 37.29
C THR A 262 -2.35 -12.61 38.13
N THR A 263 -1.66 -11.47 38.31
CA THR A 263 -2.19 -10.34 39.11
C THR A 263 -3.45 -9.75 38.50
N VAL A 264 -3.53 -9.70 37.17
CA VAL A 264 -4.73 -9.25 36.45
C VAL A 264 -5.69 -10.40 36.26
N ALA A 265 -5.21 -11.55 35.80
CA ALA A 265 -6.01 -12.72 35.42
C ALA A 265 -6.87 -13.27 36.56
N ASP A 266 -6.42 -13.19 37.81
CA ASP A 266 -7.20 -13.61 38.98
C ASP A 266 -8.53 -12.84 39.13
N ARG A 267 -8.65 -11.67 38.49
CA ARG A 267 -9.87 -10.84 38.46
C ARG A 267 -10.81 -11.17 37.29
N PHE A 268 -10.38 -12.04 36.38
CA PHE A 268 -11.11 -12.42 35.16
C PHE A 268 -11.19 -13.95 34.99
N PRO A 269 -11.57 -14.72 36.02
CA PRO A 269 -11.55 -16.18 35.97
C PRO A 269 -12.39 -16.77 34.82
N GLU A 270 -13.53 -16.19 34.48
CA GLU A 270 -14.39 -16.69 33.40
C GLU A 270 -13.77 -16.38 32.04
N THR A 271 -13.29 -15.14 31.83
CA THR A 271 -12.59 -14.76 30.60
C THR A 271 -11.35 -15.63 30.38
N VAL A 272 -10.55 -15.86 31.44
CA VAL A 272 -9.36 -16.73 31.39
C VAL A 272 -9.75 -18.16 31.04
N GLY A 273 -10.81 -18.70 31.66
CA GLY A 273 -11.32 -20.05 31.38
C GLY A 273 -11.79 -20.23 29.93
N ILE A 274 -12.42 -19.21 29.34
CA ILE A 274 -12.84 -19.22 27.93
C ILE A 274 -11.62 -19.12 27.00
N MET A 275 -10.73 -18.15 27.23
CA MET A 275 -9.55 -17.92 26.40
C MET A 275 -8.62 -19.14 26.34
N SER A 276 -8.48 -19.86 27.47
CA SER A 276 -7.65 -21.07 27.56
C SER A 276 -8.13 -22.24 26.68
N GLN A 277 -9.36 -22.18 26.15
CA GLN A 277 -9.93 -23.20 25.25
C GLN A 277 -9.79 -22.83 23.77
N LEU A 278 -9.36 -21.61 23.46
CA LEU A 278 -9.23 -21.13 22.09
C LEU A 278 -7.89 -21.56 21.46
N PRO A 279 -7.80 -21.65 20.12
CA PRO A 279 -6.57 -21.98 19.41
C PRO A 279 -5.61 -20.78 19.35
N LEU A 280 -5.22 -20.27 20.53
CA LEU A 280 -4.36 -19.11 20.66
C LEU A 280 -3.00 -19.33 19.98
N ALA A 281 -2.48 -18.28 19.37
CA ALA A 281 -1.15 -18.27 18.76
C ALA A 281 -0.06 -18.29 19.84
N ASP A 282 0.20 -19.42 20.48
CA ASP A 282 1.28 -19.54 21.46
C ASP A 282 2.65 -19.49 20.79
N ILE A 283 3.33 -18.36 20.91
CA ILE A 283 4.71 -18.11 20.49
C ILE A 283 5.48 -17.59 21.72
N PRO A 284 6.37 -18.41 22.31
CA PRO A 284 7.08 -18.04 23.53
C PRO A 284 7.82 -16.70 23.43
N GLY A 285 7.40 -15.71 24.24
CA GLY A 285 8.00 -14.37 24.26
C GLY A 285 7.53 -13.40 23.19
N GLY A 286 6.35 -13.65 22.60
CA GLY A 286 5.72 -12.71 21.65
C GLY A 286 4.22 -12.88 21.41
N SER A 287 3.63 -14.04 21.74
CA SER A 287 2.22 -14.36 21.49
C SER A 287 1.79 -15.56 22.38
N PRO A 288 0.50 -15.74 22.72
CA PRO A 288 -0.56 -14.78 22.49
C PRO A 288 -0.39 -13.56 23.38
N ASN A 289 -0.77 -12.42 22.84
CA ASN A 289 -1.34 -11.36 23.64
C ASN A 289 -2.85 -11.57 23.74
N VAL A 290 -3.36 -11.46 24.95
CA VAL A 290 -4.80 -11.41 25.24
C VAL A 290 -5.00 -10.23 26.17
N LEU A 291 -5.73 -9.21 25.73
CA LEU A 291 -5.85 -7.97 26.47
C LEU A 291 -7.18 -7.25 26.24
N PHE A 292 -7.60 -6.44 27.20
CA PHE A 292 -8.61 -5.42 26.94
C PHE A 292 -7.92 -4.17 26.39
N SER A 293 -8.30 -3.74 25.19
CA SER A 293 -7.77 -2.55 24.55
C SER A 293 -8.77 -1.40 24.60
N ARG A 294 -8.41 -0.35 25.34
CA ARG A 294 -9.18 0.87 25.50
C ARG A 294 -8.64 1.96 24.58
N LEU A 295 -9.51 2.51 23.74
CA LEU A 295 -9.19 3.67 22.91
C LEU A 295 -10.06 4.85 23.34
N LYS A 296 -9.42 5.93 23.79
CA LYS A 296 -10.09 7.14 24.28
C LYS A 296 -10.77 7.94 23.15
N PRO A 297 -11.70 8.85 23.50
CA PRO A 297 -12.32 9.79 22.55
C PRO A 297 -11.32 10.59 21.72
N GLY A 298 -11.60 10.79 20.44
CA GLY A 298 -10.80 11.60 19.51
C GLY A 298 -9.52 10.94 19.00
N THR A 299 -9.21 9.71 19.41
CA THR A 299 -7.94 9.05 19.09
C THR A 299 -7.94 8.40 17.71
N ASN A 300 -6.84 8.58 16.98
CA ASN A 300 -6.56 7.88 15.71
C ASN A 300 -5.29 7.04 15.88
N ILE A 301 -5.36 5.79 15.46
CA ILE A 301 -4.22 4.90 15.28
C ILE A 301 -3.90 4.93 13.79
N PRO A 302 -2.73 5.47 13.37
CA PRO A 302 -2.37 5.60 11.96
C PRO A 302 -2.21 4.23 11.28
N PRO A 303 -2.16 4.22 9.92
CA PRO A 303 -1.86 3.01 9.16
C PRO A 303 -0.55 2.36 9.59
N HIS A 304 -0.60 1.07 9.92
CA HIS A 304 0.55 0.27 10.34
C HIS A 304 0.37 -1.21 9.98
N HIS A 305 1.38 -2.02 10.28
CA HIS A 305 1.42 -3.45 10.03
C HIS A 305 1.84 -4.20 11.29
N GLY A 306 1.32 -5.42 11.43
CA GLY A 306 1.67 -6.36 12.47
C GLY A 306 3.06 -6.97 12.33
N PHE A 307 3.45 -7.75 13.34
CA PHE A 307 4.78 -8.36 13.40
C PHE A 307 4.89 -9.66 12.62
N PHE A 308 3.81 -10.43 12.56
CA PHE A 308 3.76 -11.81 12.08
C PHE A 308 2.55 -12.02 11.20
N ASN A 309 2.73 -12.61 10.02
CA ASN A 309 1.59 -13.02 9.19
C ASN A 309 1.11 -14.45 9.47
N THR A 310 1.67 -15.12 10.50
CA THR A 310 1.32 -16.48 10.92
C THR A 310 0.16 -16.53 11.91
N ARG A 311 -0.33 -15.37 12.38
CA ARG A 311 -1.44 -15.23 13.31
C ARG A 311 -2.52 -14.32 12.74
N LEU A 312 -3.72 -14.42 13.29
CA LEU A 312 -4.81 -13.46 13.07
C LEU A 312 -5.09 -12.73 14.37
N ILE A 313 -5.52 -11.49 14.24
CA ILE A 313 -5.98 -10.67 15.37
C ILE A 313 -7.50 -10.73 15.42
N CYS A 314 -8.01 -11.03 16.60
CA CYS A 314 -9.43 -11.10 16.88
C CYS A 314 -9.82 -9.95 17.82
N HIS A 315 -10.85 -9.19 17.46
CA HIS A 315 -11.49 -8.21 18.33
C HIS A 315 -12.88 -8.68 18.70
N LEU A 316 -13.13 -8.89 20.00
CA LEU A 316 -14.49 -9.00 20.55
C LEU A 316 -14.88 -7.66 21.18
N PRO A 317 -15.80 -6.89 20.59
CA PRO A 317 -16.16 -5.58 21.12
C PRO A 317 -17.05 -5.70 22.35
N LEU A 318 -16.73 -4.97 23.41
CA LEU A 318 -17.41 -5.07 24.71
C LEU A 318 -18.13 -3.78 25.10
N ILE A 319 -17.47 -2.64 24.89
CA ILE A 319 -18.04 -1.31 25.12
C ILE A 319 -17.81 -0.51 23.84
N VAL A 320 -18.88 -0.25 23.10
CA VAL A 320 -18.81 0.44 21.80
C VAL A 320 -19.78 1.63 21.80
N PRO A 321 -19.27 2.86 21.95
CA PRO A 321 -20.10 4.05 21.84
C PRO A 321 -20.68 4.21 20.44
N GLU A 322 -21.85 4.85 20.35
CA GLU A 322 -22.38 5.31 19.07
C GLU A 322 -21.36 6.21 18.35
N ASN A 323 -21.25 6.05 17.03
CA ASN A 323 -20.33 6.81 16.18
C ASN A 323 -18.85 6.70 16.61
N CYS A 324 -18.44 5.63 17.31
CA CYS A 324 -17.04 5.48 17.73
C CYS A 324 -16.08 5.42 16.54
N GLY A 325 -16.41 4.78 15.43
CA GLY A 325 -15.48 4.69 14.29
C GLY A 325 -15.37 3.29 13.75
N LYS A 326 -14.26 2.99 13.07
CA LYS A 326 -14.06 1.74 12.35
C LYS A 326 -12.63 1.24 12.48
N LEU A 327 -12.45 -0.05 12.18
CA LEU A 327 -11.19 -0.68 11.84
C LEU A 327 -11.11 -0.76 10.32
N ARG A 328 -10.09 -0.16 9.71
CA ARG A 328 -9.76 -0.38 8.30
C ARG A 328 -8.66 -1.42 8.19
N VAL A 329 -8.83 -2.40 7.30
CA VAL A 329 -7.80 -3.36 6.88
C VAL A 329 -7.81 -3.40 5.36
N GLY A 330 -6.73 -2.90 4.75
CA GLY A 330 -6.65 -2.63 3.31
C GLY A 330 -7.81 -1.76 2.82
N ASN A 331 -8.61 -2.28 1.87
CA ASN A 331 -9.77 -1.59 1.27
C ASN A 331 -11.08 -1.71 2.08
N GLU A 332 -11.11 -2.50 3.14
CA GLU A 332 -12.34 -2.72 3.92
C GLU A 332 -12.31 -1.94 5.23
N SER A 333 -13.42 -1.29 5.58
CA SER A 333 -13.59 -0.65 6.90
C SER A 333 -14.85 -1.20 7.58
N ARG A 334 -14.70 -1.80 8.75
CA ARG A 334 -15.80 -2.38 9.53
C ARG A 334 -15.98 -1.63 10.84
N PRO A 335 -17.21 -1.22 11.20
CA PRO A 335 -17.47 -0.71 12.55
C PRO A 335 -17.33 -1.87 13.56
N TRP A 336 -17.16 -1.51 14.82
CA TRP A 336 -17.37 -2.47 15.90
C TRP A 336 -18.86 -2.51 16.25
N THR A 337 -19.36 -3.71 16.52
CA THR A 337 -20.67 -3.94 17.14
C THR A 337 -20.43 -4.76 18.40
N GLU A 338 -21.05 -4.39 19.52
CA GLU A 338 -20.88 -5.17 20.76
C GLU A 338 -21.25 -6.64 20.54
N GLY A 339 -20.36 -7.54 20.93
CA GLY A 339 -20.52 -8.99 20.78
C GLY A 339 -20.31 -9.57 19.39
N GLU A 340 -20.03 -8.76 18.35
CA GLU A 340 -19.72 -9.25 17.01
C GLU A 340 -18.21 -9.28 16.77
N LEU A 341 -17.66 -10.47 16.55
CA LEU A 341 -16.23 -10.67 16.33
C LEU A 341 -15.78 -10.05 15.00
N LEU A 342 -14.66 -9.33 15.05
CA LEU A 342 -13.84 -9.04 13.87
C LEU A 342 -12.58 -9.90 13.94
N ILE A 343 -12.28 -10.62 12.87
CA ILE A 343 -11.04 -11.42 12.72
C ILE A 343 -10.33 -10.93 11.47
N PHE A 344 -9.07 -10.52 11.60
CA PHE A 344 -8.33 -9.90 10.50
C PHE A 344 -6.84 -10.27 10.51
N ASP A 345 -6.21 -10.10 9.36
CA ASP A 345 -4.76 -10.25 9.17
C ASP A 345 -4.11 -8.87 9.42
N ASP A 346 -3.48 -8.69 10.58
CA ASP A 346 -2.82 -7.43 10.94
C ASP A 346 -1.52 -7.21 10.18
N SER A 347 -0.98 -8.22 9.51
CA SER A 347 0.16 -8.02 8.61
C SER A 347 -0.24 -7.27 7.33
N ILE A 348 -1.53 -7.13 7.03
CA ILE A 348 -2.04 -6.20 6.02
C ILE A 348 -2.19 -4.81 6.66
N GLU A 349 -1.91 -3.76 5.90
CA GLU A 349 -2.00 -2.38 6.41
C GLU A 349 -3.38 -2.12 7.02
N HIS A 350 -3.37 -1.65 8.27
CA HIS A 350 -4.59 -1.38 9.02
C HIS A 350 -4.47 -0.15 9.91
N GLU A 351 -5.61 0.44 10.22
CA GLU A 351 -5.76 1.61 11.09
C GLU A 351 -7.09 1.55 11.83
N ALA A 352 -7.19 2.28 12.94
CA ALA A 352 -8.37 2.28 13.78
C ALA A 352 -8.57 3.65 14.41
N TRP A 353 -9.82 4.03 14.67
CA TRP A 353 -10.10 5.31 15.32
C TRP A 353 -11.29 5.24 16.27
N ASN A 354 -11.28 6.13 17.27
CA ASN A 354 -12.40 6.44 18.13
C ASN A 354 -12.76 7.93 18.02
N HIS A 355 -13.76 8.30 17.21
CA HIS A 355 -14.29 9.66 17.05
C HIS A 355 -15.55 9.92 17.89
N SER A 356 -15.93 9.01 18.80
CA SER A 356 -17.00 9.28 19.76
C SER A 356 -16.50 10.13 20.93
N ASP A 357 -17.42 10.41 21.86
CA ASP A 357 -17.19 11.14 23.12
C ASP A 357 -16.93 10.22 24.32
N ARG A 358 -16.86 8.89 24.11
CA ARG A 358 -16.65 7.90 25.17
C ARG A 358 -15.56 6.89 24.80
N ASP A 359 -15.02 6.20 25.81
CA ASP A 359 -14.06 5.13 25.59
C ASP A 359 -14.68 3.97 24.80
N ARG A 360 -13.91 3.40 23.88
CA ARG A 360 -14.22 2.14 23.21
C ARG A 360 -13.30 1.04 23.74
N ILE A 361 -13.88 -0.02 24.27
CA ILE A 361 -13.12 -1.17 24.80
C ILE A 361 -13.47 -2.45 24.03
N VAL A 362 -12.43 -3.10 23.51
CA VAL A 362 -12.51 -4.41 22.84
C VAL A 362 -11.57 -5.39 23.53
N LEU A 363 -11.93 -6.66 23.60
CA LEU A 363 -10.99 -7.74 23.93
C LEU A 363 -10.23 -8.11 22.66
N ILE A 364 -8.91 -7.99 22.69
CA ILE A 364 -8.00 -8.39 21.63
C ILE A 364 -7.36 -9.73 22.02
N PHE A 365 -7.32 -10.67 21.10
CA PHE A 365 -6.57 -11.91 21.25
C PHE A 365 -6.05 -12.42 19.91
N GLU A 366 -5.03 -13.27 19.98
CA GLU A 366 -4.25 -13.71 18.82
C GLU A 366 -4.43 -15.22 18.62
N ILE A 367 -4.81 -15.65 17.42
CA ILE A 367 -4.99 -17.06 17.06
C ILE A 367 -4.04 -17.46 15.95
N TRP A 368 -3.69 -18.75 15.87
CA TRP A 368 -2.98 -19.28 14.70
C TRP A 368 -3.81 -19.10 13.44
N ARG A 369 -3.14 -18.85 12.32
CA ARG A 369 -3.80 -18.89 11.02
C ARG A 369 -4.33 -20.29 10.71
N PRO A 370 -5.58 -20.41 10.20
CA PRO A 370 -6.17 -21.71 9.90
C PRO A 370 -5.47 -22.46 8.76
N GLU A 371 -4.68 -21.76 7.94
CA GLU A 371 -3.91 -22.34 6.85
C GLU A 371 -2.63 -23.05 7.31
N LEU A 372 -2.18 -22.82 8.54
CA LEU A 372 -0.98 -23.47 9.09
C LEU A 372 -1.29 -24.87 9.60
N SER A 373 -0.44 -25.82 9.23
CA SER A 373 -0.44 -27.16 9.81
C SER A 373 0.09 -27.13 11.25
N ILE A 374 -0.27 -28.16 12.03
CA ILE A 374 0.24 -28.32 13.40
C ILE A 374 1.78 -28.37 13.42
N GLY A 375 2.38 -29.04 12.42
CA GLY A 375 3.84 -29.13 12.30
C GLY A 375 4.51 -27.78 12.02
N GLU A 376 3.87 -26.92 11.21
CA GLU A 376 4.35 -25.55 10.97
C GLU A 376 4.23 -24.69 12.23
N CYS A 377 3.09 -24.75 12.93
CA CYS A 377 2.93 -24.06 14.22
C CYS A 377 4.02 -24.48 15.22
N ASP A 378 4.28 -25.79 15.35
CA ASP A 378 5.35 -26.32 16.22
C ASP A 378 6.75 -25.82 15.79
N ALA A 379 7.02 -25.77 14.48
CA ALA A 379 8.29 -25.30 13.95
C ALA A 379 8.48 -23.80 14.17
N ILE A 380 7.44 -22.99 13.95
CA ILE A 380 7.43 -21.55 14.20
C ILE A 380 7.70 -21.26 15.67
N ARG A 381 7.04 -21.97 16.59
CA ARG A 381 7.29 -21.86 18.04
C ARG A 381 8.76 -22.07 18.39
N LYS A 382 9.32 -23.19 17.92
CA LYS A 382 10.73 -23.54 18.18
C LYS A 382 11.69 -22.53 17.57
N LEU A 383 11.43 -22.08 16.34
CA LEU A 383 12.27 -21.09 15.65
C LEU A 383 12.32 -19.77 16.43
N LEU A 384 11.15 -19.22 16.79
CA LEU A 384 11.07 -17.93 17.48
C LEU A 384 11.63 -18.01 18.90
N GLN A 385 11.48 -19.16 19.58
CA GLN A 385 12.13 -19.43 20.86
C GLN A 385 13.68 -19.41 20.73
N VAL A 386 14.23 -20.00 19.67
CA VAL A 386 15.68 -20.00 19.41
C VAL A 386 16.19 -18.57 19.17
N ILE A 387 15.52 -17.80 18.31
CA ILE A 387 15.89 -16.40 17.99
C ILE A 387 15.93 -15.54 19.26
N ARG A 388 14.92 -15.69 20.14
CA ARG A 388 14.89 -15.01 21.44
C ARG A 388 16.07 -15.41 22.32
N SER A 389 16.34 -16.71 22.44
CA SER A 389 17.43 -17.23 23.27
C SER A 389 18.82 -16.73 22.82
N TYR A 390 19.00 -16.46 21.53
CA TYR A 390 20.23 -15.88 21.00
C TYR A 390 20.38 -14.40 21.39
N SER A 391 19.30 -13.62 21.26
CA SER A 391 19.27 -12.20 21.62
C SER A 391 19.60 -11.97 23.10
N GLY A 392 19.13 -12.85 24.00
CA GLY A 392 19.47 -12.79 25.42
C GLY A 392 20.91 -13.21 25.77
N LYS A 393 21.60 -13.96 24.90
CA LYS A 393 22.99 -14.41 25.13
C LYS A 393 24.05 -13.40 24.69
N THR A 394 23.74 -12.53 23.73
CA THR A 394 24.70 -11.55 23.19
C THR A 394 24.76 -10.24 23.98
N GLY A 395 24.13 -10.18 25.16
CA GLY A 395 24.14 -8.99 26.02
C GLY A 395 23.22 -7.86 25.54
N GLY A 396 22.44 -8.09 24.49
CA GLY A 396 21.28 -7.25 24.19
C GLY A 396 20.19 -7.51 25.23
N ALA A 397 19.52 -6.48 25.71
CA ALA A 397 18.27 -6.68 26.45
C ALA A 397 17.35 -7.53 25.54
N PRO A 398 16.72 -8.60 26.05
CA PRO A 398 15.75 -9.35 25.26
C PRO A 398 14.63 -8.37 24.85
N GLN A 399 14.64 -7.94 23.59
CA GLN A 399 13.53 -7.17 23.05
C GLN A 399 12.31 -8.09 23.01
N PRO A 400 11.16 -7.67 23.56
CA PRO A 400 9.90 -8.36 23.33
C PRO A 400 9.71 -8.50 21.83
N LEU A 401 9.35 -9.69 21.35
CA LEU A 401 9.07 -9.85 19.92
C LEU A 401 7.80 -9.08 19.51
N GLY A 402 6.96 -8.70 20.49
CA GLY A 402 5.72 -7.94 20.34
C GLY A 402 5.80 -6.44 20.58
N GLN A 403 7.00 -5.82 20.64
CA GLN A 403 7.17 -4.35 20.77
C GLN A 403 8.04 -3.75 19.66
#